data_AF-A0A9E1SCX0-F1
#
_entry.id   AF-A0A9E1SCX0-F1
#
_cell.length_a   1.000
_cell.length_b   1.000
_cell.length_c   1.000
_cell.angle_alpha   90.00
_cell.angle_beta   90.00
_cell.angle_gamma   90.00
#
_symmetry.space_group_name_H-M   'P 1'
#
loop_
_entity.id
_entity.type
_entity.pdbx_description
1 polymer ?
#
loop_
_entity_poly.entity_id
_entity_poly.type
_entity_poly.pdbx_seq_one_letter_code
_entity_poly.pdbx_strand_id
1 'polypeptide(L)' 'MINQDINYSEHIDWLFQQFPAFQKQGGQAYKPGLSHTQKLLSLFDLDLEKLQYIHVAGTNGKGSVCSVTASLLTEQNH' A
#
# COMPACT_ATOMS: atom_id res chain seq x y z
N MET A 1 5.91 29.35 -6.76
CA MET A 1 4.44 29.19 -6.63
C MET A 1 4.11 27.76 -6.99
N ILE A 2 3.75 26.93 -6.00
CA ILE A 2 3.26 25.58 -6.25
C ILE A 2 1.78 25.72 -6.61
N ASN A 3 1.40 25.32 -7.82
CA ASN A 3 0.01 25.29 -8.26
C ASN A 3 -0.76 24.34 -7.34
N GLN A 4 -1.69 24.90 -6.57
CA GLN A 4 -2.74 24.12 -5.91
C GLN A 4 -3.83 23.84 -6.95
N ASP A 5 -4.42 22.64 -6.83
CA ASP A 5 -5.70 22.22 -7.41
C ASP A 5 -5.67 21.49 -8.77
N ILE A 6 -4.98 20.34 -8.81
CA ILE A 6 -5.68 19.12 -9.26
C ILE A 6 -6.50 18.67 -8.04
N ASN A 7 -7.82 18.54 -8.19
CA ASN A 7 -8.71 18.24 -7.07
C ASN A 7 -8.37 16.85 -6.51
N TYR A 8 -8.40 16.66 -5.18
CA TYR A 8 -8.21 15.34 -4.54
C TYR A 8 -9.03 14.23 -5.23
N SER A 9 -10.28 14.53 -5.62
CA SER A 9 -11.14 13.59 -6.35
C SER A 9 -10.57 13.20 -7.71
N GLU A 10 -9.99 14.13 -8.47
CA GLU A 10 -9.39 13.83 -9.78
C GLU A 10 -8.18 12.90 -9.64
N HIS A 11 -7.37 13.08 -8.59
CA HIS A 11 -6.28 12.16 -8.29
C HIS A 11 -6.76 10.77 -7.88
N ILE A 12 -7.85 10.70 -7.10
CA ILE A 12 -8.48 9.42 -6.74
C ILE A 12 -9.02 8.72 -8.00
N ASP A 13 -9.72 9.44 -8.87
CA ASP A 13 -10.27 8.90 -10.12
C ASP A 13 -9.15 8.41 -11.05
N TRP A 14 -8.08 9.21 -11.20
CA TRP A 14 -6.93 8.82 -11.99
C TRP A 14 -6.27 7.54 -11.43
N LEU A 15 -6.09 7.45 -10.11
CA LEU A 15 -5.50 6.28 -9.45
C LEU A 15 -6.32 5.01 -9.70
N PHE A 16 -7.65 5.09 -9.60
CA PHE A 16 -8.54 3.95 -9.85
C PHE A 16 -8.59 3.51 -11.33
N GLN A 17 -8.30 4.42 -12.27
CA GLN A 17 -8.15 4.05 -13.69
C GLN A 17 -6.86 3.25 -13.95
N GLN A 18 -5.80 3.47 -13.18
CA GLN A 18 -4.52 2.77 -13.37
C GLN A 18 -4.54 1.31 -12.88
N PHE A 19 -5.47 0.96 -11.99
CA PHE A 19 -5.54 -0.38 -11.40
C PHE A 19 -6.46 -1.28 -12.24
N PRO A 20 -5.94 -2.26 -13.01
CA PRO A 20 -6.78 -3.29 -13.60
C PRO A 20 -7.41 -4.09 -12.47
N ALA A 21 -8.64 -3.74 -12.11
CA ALA A 21 -9.34 -4.44 -11.04
C ALA A 21 -9.43 -5.91 -11.40
N PHE A 22 -8.79 -6.77 -10.60
CA PHE A 22 -8.88 -8.23 -10.73
C PHE A 22 -10.35 -8.69 -10.78
N GLN A 23 -11.24 -7.97 -10.08
CA GLN A 23 -12.69 -8.19 -10.13
C GLN A 23 -13.32 -7.96 -11.52
N LYS A 24 -12.74 -7.09 -12.37
CA LYS A 24 -13.25 -6.77 -13.71
C LYS A 24 -12.60 -7.58 -14.83
N GLN A 25 -11.33 -7.95 -14.69
CA GLN A 25 -10.52 -8.61 -15.75
C GLN A 25 -10.17 -10.07 -15.43
N GLY A 26 -10.53 -10.57 -14.24
CA GLY A 26 -10.36 -11.97 -13.84
C GLY A 26 -8.88 -12.41 -13.81
N GLY A 27 -8.66 -13.71 -14.06
CA GLY A 27 -7.34 -14.36 -13.98
C GLY A 27 -6.25 -13.73 -14.85
N GLN A 28 -6.59 -13.03 -15.94
CA GLN A 28 -5.60 -12.36 -16.80
C GLN A 28 -4.95 -11.14 -16.12
N ALA A 29 -5.64 -10.50 -15.17
CA ALA A 29 -5.07 -9.42 -14.36
C ALA A 29 -4.21 -9.94 -13.19
N TYR A 30 -4.20 -11.26 -12.93
CA TYR A 30 -3.36 -11.86 -11.91
C TYR A 30 -1.94 -12.04 -12.43
N LYS A 31 -1.04 -11.14 -12.00
CA LYS A 31 0.39 -11.29 -12.21
C LYS A 31 1.03 -11.81 -10.91
N PRO A 32 1.40 -13.10 -10.82
CA PRO A 32 2.05 -13.62 -9.62
C PRO A 32 3.45 -13.03 -9.44
N GLY A 33 3.88 -12.90 -8.19
CA GLY A 33 5.20 -12.42 -7.80
C GLY A 33 5.27 -10.93 -7.43
N LEU A 34 6.46 -10.47 -7.06
CA LEU A 34 6.70 -9.15 -6.45
C LEU A 34 7.50 -8.18 -7.32
N SER A 35 7.77 -8.53 -8.58
CA SER A 35 8.69 -7.78 -9.45
C SER A 35 8.30 -6.31 -9.65
N HIS A 36 7.01 -6.00 -9.80
CA HIS A 36 6.54 -4.61 -9.90
C HIS A 36 6.73 -3.86 -8.58
N THR A 37 6.41 -4.49 -7.45
CA THR A 37 6.61 -3.90 -6.11
C THR A 37 8.08 -3.64 -5.84
N GLN A 38 8.98 -4.58 -6.16
CA GLN A 38 10.42 -4.40 -6.04
C GLN A 38 10.92 -3.24 -6.89
N LYS A 39 10.49 -3.16 -8.17
CA LYS A 39 10.84 -2.04 -9.05
C LYS A 39 10.34 -0.69 -8.49
N LEU A 40 9.14 -0.65 -7.93
CA LEU A 40 8.58 0.54 -7.32
C LEU A 40 9.40 1.00 -6.11
N LEU A 41 9.79 0.05 -5.24
CA LEU A 41 10.62 0.35 -4.07
C LEU A 41 12.00 0.87 -4.47
N SER A 42 12.63 0.29 -5.49
CA SER A 42 13.90 0.81 -6.03
C SER A 42 13.78 2.23 -6.59
N LEU A 43 12.64 2.59 -7.21
CA LEU A 43 12.40 3.96 -7.68
C LEU A 43 12.26 4.97 -6.53
N PHE A 44 11.82 4.52 -5.35
CA PHE A 44 11.73 5.33 -4.13
C PHE A 44 12.99 5.28 -3.27
N ASP A 45 14.05 4.58 -3.71
CA ASP A 45 15.26 4.33 -2.93
C ASP A 45 14.96 3.69 -1.54
N LEU A 46 13.92 2.83 -1.52
CA LEU A 46 13.50 2.13 -0.31
C LEU A 46 14.13 0.73 -0.25
N ASP A 47 14.99 0.55 0.75
CA ASP A 47 15.59 -0.72 1.09
C ASP A 47 14.79 -1.40 2.21
N LEU A 48 14.04 -2.45 1.86
CA LEU A 48 13.19 -3.16 2.82
C LEU A 48 13.99 -3.76 3.98
N GLU A 49 15.26 -4.15 3.79
CA GLU A 49 16.06 -4.76 4.85
C GLU A 49 16.45 -3.75 5.94
N LYS A 50 16.37 -2.45 5.64
CA LYS A 50 16.65 -1.36 6.58
C LYS A 50 15.41 -0.86 7.32
N LEU A 51 14.22 -1.28 6.92
CA LEU A 51 12.97 -0.84 7.52
C LEU A 51 12.58 -1.75 8.69
N GLN A 52 12.04 -1.16 9.75
CA GLN A 52 11.41 -1.90 10.83
C GLN A 52 9.91 -2.00 10.56
N TYR A 53 9.38 -3.22 10.49
CA TYR A 53 7.95 -3.45 10.26
C TYR A 53 7.48 -4.73 10.95
N ILE A 54 6.18 -4.75 11.24
CA ILE A 54 5.48 -5.93 11.75
C ILE A 54 4.62 -6.48 10.61
N HIS A 55 4.89 -7.71 10.18
CA HIS A 55 4.10 -8.37 9.13
C HIS A 55 2.96 -9.19 9.74
N VAL A 56 1.71 -8.83 9.43
CA VAL A 56 0.52 -9.50 9.95
C VAL A 56 -0.24 -10.19 8.81
N ALA A 57 -0.34 -11.52 8.88
CA ALA A 57 -1.09 -12.35 7.93
C ALA A 57 -2.16 -13.20 8.65
N GLY A 58 -3.18 -13.65 7.92
CA GLY A 58 -4.27 -14.47 8.46
C GLY A 58 -5.56 -14.35 7.65
N THR A 59 -6.59 -15.13 7.96
CA THR A 59 -7.90 -15.04 7.27
C THR A 59 -8.76 -13.92 7.86
N ASN A 60 -8.81 -13.82 9.19
CA ASN A 60 -9.61 -12.85 9.93
C ASN A 60 -8.73 -12.02 10.89
N GLY A 61 -9.24 -10.88 11.36
CA GLY A 61 -8.62 -10.13 12.46
C GLY A 61 -7.36 -9.31 12.16
N LYS A 62 -6.72 -9.45 10.98
CA LYS A 62 -5.51 -8.69 10.59
C LYS A 62 -5.66 -7.18 10.82
N GLY A 63 -6.78 -6.59 10.40
CA GLY A 63 -7.03 -5.16 10.56
C GLY A 63 -7.15 -4.76 12.03
N SER A 64 -7.89 -5.53 12.83
CA SER A 64 -8.04 -5.28 14.27
C SER A 64 -6.71 -5.41 15.01
N VAL A 65 -5.92 -6.45 14.70
CA VAL A 65 -4.58 -6.64 15.28
C VAL A 65 -3.67 -5.48 14.91
N CYS A 66 -3.58 -5.10 13.62
CA CYS A 66 -2.78 -3.95 13.19
C CYS A 66 -3.20 -2.65 13.91
N SER A 67 -4.50 -2.40 14.05
CA SER A 67 -5.01 -1.21 14.73
C SER A 67 -4.58 -1.17 16.20
N VAL A 68 -4.75 -2.27 16.94
CA VAL A 68 -4.37 -2.34 18.36
C VAL A 68 -2.85 -2.24 18.52
N THR A 69 -2.08 -2.95 17.70
CA THR A 69 -0.61 -2.88 17.74
C THR A 69 -0.11 -1.47 17.45
N ALA A 70 -0.68 -0.78 16.45
CA ALA A 70 -0.31 0.60 16.14
C ALA A 70 -0.61 1.56 17.30
N SER A 71 -1.79 1.44 17.92
CA SER A 71 -2.15 2.23 19.10
C SER A 71 -1.17 2.01 20.26
N LEU A 72 -0.85 0.75 20.57
CA LEU A 72 0.06 0.42 21.68
C LEU A 72 1.48 0.94 21.44
N LEU A 73 2.02 0.80 20.21
CA LEU A 73 3.35 1.32 19.89
C LEU A 73 3.39 2.85 19.96
N THR A 74 2.36 3.51 19.43
CA THR A 74 2.24 4.98 19.49
C THR A 74 2.15 5.47 20.93
N GLU A 75 1.36 4.80 21.79
CA GLU A 75 1.23 5.12 23.21
C GLU A 75 2.56 4.93 23.99
N GLN A 76 3.41 4.00 23.54
CA GLN A 76 4.71 3.75 24.15
C GLN A 76 5.79 4.79 23.75
N ASN A 77 5.43 5.85 23.00
CA ASN A 77 6.36 6.81 22.40
C ASN A 77 7.43 6.14 21.51
N HIS A 78 7.07 5.04 20.86
CA HIS A 78 7.80 4.53 19.70
C HIS A 78 7.38 5.27 18.43
#